data_AF-A0A3B6H7E5-F1
#
_entry.id   AF-A0A3B6H7E5-F1
#
_cell.length_a   1.000
_cell.length_b   1.000
_cell.length_c   1.000
_cell.angle_alpha   90.00
_cell.angle_beta   90.00
_cell.angle_gamma   90.00
#
_symmetry.space_group_name_H-M   'P 1'
#
loop_
_entity.id
_entity.type
_entity.pdbx_description
1 polymer ?
#
loop_
_entity_poly.entity_id
_entity_poly.type
_entity_poly.pdbx_seq_one_letter_code
_entity_poly.pdbx_strand_id
1 'polypeptide(L)'
;MAAEELPVQIAMAAEELPVPDSPPSTRSTDSCLRALAREDDYVILIPHSRIFALMLQALKLPPAIYHHKTYPGNESRVTVTFNSSLQLFDGLLVPTSISGVVSNNYDEAEDSAAIAAIRFMEDACGKEIRDYHCTHVKKLENQVTHLVKLLVAANKTIKKVRKGWYYAVRYMSSYSTQIQNTTAARRLKGQDNTKGAMKTALASTGKLAKRLRYIGMKSEQRLETTDSIW
;
A
#
# COMPACT_ATOMS: atom_id res chain seq x y z
N MET A 1 -30.49 29.33 31.89
CA MET A 1 -29.87 30.16 30.84
C MET A 1 -28.37 30.00 30.94
N ALA A 2 -27.79 29.24 30.02
CA ALA A 2 -26.36 29.22 29.74
C ALA A 2 -26.26 28.74 28.29
N ALA A 3 -25.77 29.62 27.42
CA ALA A 3 -25.55 29.37 26.01
C ALA A 3 -24.06 29.05 25.83
N GLU A 4 -23.74 27.95 25.15
CA GLU A 4 -22.42 27.71 24.58
C GLU A 4 -22.58 27.29 23.11
N GLU A 5 -22.31 28.30 22.28
CA GLU A 5 -21.54 28.32 21.03
C GLU A 5 -21.43 27.07 20.14
N LEU A 6 -21.94 27.23 18.92
CA LEU A 6 -21.71 26.40 17.74
C LEU A 6 -20.48 26.91 16.95
N PRO A 7 -19.77 26.05 16.20
CA PRO A 7 -18.55 26.42 15.50
C PRO A 7 -18.80 27.17 14.18
N VAL A 8 -17.98 28.20 13.97
CA VAL A 8 -17.92 29.09 12.80
C VAL A 8 -17.51 28.32 11.54
N GLN A 9 -18.35 28.38 10.51
CA GLN A 9 -18.04 27.94 9.16
C GLN A 9 -17.35 29.09 8.41
N ILE A 10 -16.11 28.85 7.95
CA ILE A 10 -15.39 29.79 7.08
C ILE A 10 -15.76 29.46 5.64
N ALA A 11 -16.59 30.31 5.03
CA ALA A 11 -16.79 30.39 3.60
C ALA A 11 -15.73 31.34 3.02
N MET A 12 -14.91 30.86 2.09
CA MET A 12 -14.06 31.74 1.28
C MET A 12 -14.70 31.90 -0.10
N ALA A 13 -15.13 33.14 -0.36
CA ALA A 13 -15.64 33.61 -1.65
C ALA A 13 -14.47 33.76 -2.64
N ALA A 14 -14.75 33.45 -3.90
CA ALA A 14 -13.86 33.72 -5.04
C ALA A 14 -13.95 35.21 -5.41
N GLU A 15 -12.85 35.94 -5.28
CA GLU A 15 -12.69 37.26 -5.89
C GLU A 15 -12.26 37.10 -7.35
N GLU A 16 -13.11 37.52 -8.28
CA GLU A 16 -12.73 37.81 -9.67
C GLU A 16 -11.98 39.16 -9.71
N LEU A 17 -10.83 39.19 -10.39
CA LEU A 17 -10.08 40.41 -10.67
C LEU A 17 -10.33 40.91 -12.10
N PRO A 18 -10.38 42.23 -12.32
CA PRO A 18 -10.81 42.83 -13.59
C PRO A 18 -9.68 42.93 -14.63
N VAL A 19 -10.07 42.80 -15.91
CA VAL A 19 -9.24 43.04 -17.11
C VAL A 19 -9.07 44.55 -17.34
N PRO A 20 -7.86 45.03 -17.72
CA PRO A 20 -7.73 46.29 -18.41
C PRO A 20 -6.99 46.19 -19.76
N ASP A 21 -7.35 47.13 -20.63
CA ASP A 21 -7.14 47.21 -22.07
C ASP A 21 -5.69 47.41 -22.56
N SER A 22 -5.48 47.13 -23.85
CA SER A 22 -4.29 47.56 -24.65
C SER A 22 -4.65 48.74 -25.57
N PRO A 23 -3.70 49.48 -26.19
CA PRO A 23 -2.36 49.92 -25.76
C PRO A 23 -2.13 51.46 -26.04
N PRO A 24 -0.92 52.01 -25.84
CA PRO A 24 -0.43 52.98 -26.84
C PRO A 24 0.99 52.71 -27.36
N SER A 25 1.19 53.28 -28.54
CA SER A 25 2.26 53.12 -29.52
C SER A 25 3.60 53.76 -29.16
N THR A 26 4.69 53.07 -29.54
CA THR A 26 5.99 53.56 -30.04
C THR A 26 6.70 54.72 -29.33
N ARG A 27 7.85 54.43 -28.69
CA ARG A 27 9.19 54.78 -29.20
C ARG A 27 10.31 54.45 -28.21
N SER A 28 11.39 53.91 -28.76
CA SER A 28 12.79 54.12 -28.35
C SER A 28 13.36 53.32 -27.16
N THR A 29 13.51 52.02 -27.37
CA THR A 29 14.57 51.18 -26.74
C THR A 29 15.33 50.36 -27.80
N ASP A 30 15.41 50.92 -29.01
CA ASP A 30 15.94 50.27 -30.22
C ASP A 30 17.49 50.20 -30.26
N SER A 31 18.17 50.75 -29.24
CA SER A 31 19.64 50.77 -29.15
C SER A 31 20.23 49.83 -28.09
N CYS A 32 19.43 49.33 -27.13
CA CYS A 32 19.95 48.42 -26.09
C CYS A 32 19.75 46.94 -26.44
N LEU A 33 18.80 46.59 -27.32
CA LEU A 33 18.56 45.20 -27.75
C LEU A 33 19.38 44.78 -28.98
N ARG A 34 20.02 45.72 -29.68
CA ARG A 34 20.85 45.41 -30.85
C ARG A 34 22.25 44.86 -30.51
N ALA A 35 22.67 44.94 -29.25
CA ALA A 35 23.96 44.45 -28.80
C ALA A 35 23.93 43.02 -28.22
N LEU A 36 22.74 42.41 -28.06
CA LEU A 36 22.59 41.02 -27.63
C LEU A 36 22.02 40.09 -28.73
N ALA A 37 21.66 40.61 -29.90
CA ALA A 37 21.19 39.84 -31.04
C ALA A 37 22.33 39.28 -31.91
N ARG A 38 23.35 38.70 -31.27
CA ARG A 38 24.44 37.99 -31.96
C ARG A 38 25.04 36.88 -31.11
N GLU A 39 24.18 36.11 -30.46
CA GLU A 39 24.47 34.72 -30.15
C GLU A 39 23.34 33.92 -30.80
N ASP A 40 23.68 33.10 -31.79
CA ASP A 40 22.76 32.16 -32.38
C ASP A 40 22.21 31.25 -31.27
N ASP A 41 20.94 31.38 -30.93
CA ASP A 41 20.22 30.43 -30.09
C ASP A 41 20.09 29.10 -30.85
N TYR A 42 21.16 28.29 -30.82
CA TYR A 42 21.16 26.95 -31.39
C TYR A 42 20.24 26.05 -30.54
N VAL A 43 18.99 25.89 -30.95
CA VAL A 43 18.12 24.83 -30.43
C VAL A 43 18.64 23.49 -30.96
N ILE A 44 19.33 22.72 -30.12
CA ILE A 44 19.76 21.35 -30.46
C ILE A 44 18.51 20.46 -30.47
N LEU A 45 17.97 20.20 -31.66
CA LEU A 45 16.90 19.24 -31.86
C LEU A 45 17.50 17.83 -31.82
N ILE A 46 17.19 17.05 -30.77
CA ILE A 46 17.57 15.64 -30.69
C ILE A 46 16.45 14.81 -31.34
N PRO A 47 16.71 14.03 -32.40
CA PRO A 47 15.70 13.16 -33.00
C PRO A 47 15.18 12.12 -32.00
N HIS A 48 13.88 11.83 -32.02
CA HIS A 48 13.26 10.81 -31.16
C HIS A 48 13.76 9.40 -31.49
N SER A 49 14.24 9.14 -32.72
CA SER A 49 14.92 7.87 -33.03
C SER A 49 16.18 7.68 -32.17
N ARG A 50 16.88 8.78 -31.86
CA ARG A 50 18.04 8.75 -30.96
C ARG A 50 17.64 8.56 -29.50
N ILE A 51 16.56 9.22 -29.06
CA ILE A 51 16.00 9.04 -27.71
C ILE A 51 15.55 7.60 -27.51
N PHE A 52 14.86 7.03 -28.50
CA PHE A 52 14.39 5.64 -28.47
C PHE A 52 15.55 4.65 -28.38
N ALA A 53 16.64 4.87 -29.14
CA ALA A 53 17.84 4.05 -29.04
C ALA A 53 18.48 4.09 -27.64
N LEU A 54 18.57 5.26 -27.02
CA LEU A 54 19.07 5.41 -25.65
C LEU A 54 18.18 4.70 -24.63
N MET A 55 16.86 4.77 -24.81
CA MET A 55 15.89 4.07 -23.97
C MET A 55 16.08 2.54 -24.06
N LEU A 56 16.19 1.99 -25.28
CA LEU A 56 16.45 0.56 -25.47
C LEU A 56 17.78 0.14 -24.83
N GLN A 57 18.83 0.97 -24.97
CA GLN A 57 20.12 0.72 -24.32
C GLN A 57 20.00 0.71 -22.79
N ALA A 58 19.28 1.68 -22.20
CA ALA A 58 19.05 1.74 -20.76
C ALA A 58 18.28 0.52 -20.23
N LEU A 59 17.35 0.01 -21.04
CA LEU A 59 16.58 -1.21 -20.76
C LEU A 59 17.33 -2.51 -21.11
N LYS A 60 18.58 -2.41 -21.59
CA LYS A 60 19.40 -3.55 -22.05
C LYS A 60 18.72 -4.38 -23.16
N LEU A 61 17.91 -3.73 -23.98
CA LEU A 61 17.23 -4.34 -25.12
C LEU A 61 18.08 -4.21 -26.39
N PRO A 62 17.92 -5.14 -27.36
CA PRO A 62 18.56 -5.01 -28.66
C PRO A 62 18.16 -3.71 -29.38
N PRO A 63 19.04 -3.14 -30.23
CA PRO A 63 18.71 -1.96 -31.03
C PRO A 63 17.48 -2.17 -31.92
N ALA A 64 16.70 -1.11 -32.11
CA ALA A 64 15.59 -1.11 -33.05
C ALA A 64 16.08 -1.09 -34.50
N ILE A 65 15.28 -1.66 -35.39
CA ILE A 65 15.49 -1.68 -36.84
C ILE A 65 14.43 -0.80 -37.49
N TYR A 66 14.86 0.15 -38.32
CA TYR A 66 13.97 1.01 -39.09
C TYR A 66 13.85 0.50 -40.54
N HIS A 67 12.62 0.25 -40.96
CA HIS A 67 12.27 -0.21 -42.30
C HIS A 67 11.56 0.90 -43.04
N HIS A 68 12.11 1.30 -44.17
CA HIS A 68 11.61 2.42 -44.97
C HIS A 68 10.85 1.89 -46.17
N LYS A 69 9.66 2.43 -46.40
CA LYS A 69 8.83 2.12 -47.56
C LYS A 69 8.39 3.39 -48.25
N THR A 70 8.82 3.55 -49.49
CA THR A 70 8.43 4.66 -50.36
C THR A 70 7.19 4.28 -51.18
N TYR A 71 6.25 5.21 -51.29
CA TYR A 71 5.00 5.09 -52.02
C TYR A 71 4.99 5.99 -53.26
N PRO A 72 4.11 5.73 -54.25
CA PRO A 72 3.92 6.63 -55.39
C PRO A 72 3.48 8.02 -54.89
N GLY A 73 4.18 9.08 -55.31
CA GLY A 73 3.92 10.45 -54.84
C GLY A 73 4.99 11.07 -53.93
N ASN A 74 6.16 10.44 -53.79
CA ASN A 74 7.26 10.83 -52.90
C ASN A 74 6.95 10.72 -51.39
N GLU A 75 5.84 10.09 -51.05
CA GLU A 75 5.46 9.78 -49.68
C GLU A 75 6.28 8.60 -49.16
N SER A 76 6.76 8.70 -47.92
CA SER A 76 7.53 7.67 -47.23
C SER A 76 6.86 7.30 -45.90
N ARG A 77 6.89 6.01 -45.57
CA ARG A 77 6.49 5.51 -44.25
C ARG A 77 7.64 4.73 -43.65
N VAL A 78 7.90 4.98 -42.38
CA VAL A 78 8.91 4.26 -41.61
C VAL A 78 8.22 3.34 -40.62
N THR A 79 8.68 2.09 -40.57
CA THR A 79 8.26 1.09 -39.59
C THR A 79 9.45 0.76 -38.70
N VAL A 80 9.30 0.94 -37.40
CA VAL A 80 10.30 0.55 -36.41
C VAL A 80 9.96 -0.81 -35.83
N THR A 81 10.94 -1.72 -35.85
CA THR A 81 10.84 -3.07 -35.31
C THR A 81 11.82 -3.21 -34.15
N PHE A 82 11.32 -3.59 -32.97
CA PHE A 82 12.11 -3.66 -31.73
C PHE A 82 11.55 -4.71 -30.77
N ASN A 83 12.35 -5.17 -29.82
CA ASN A 83 11.86 -6.04 -28.75
C ASN A 83 11.37 -5.19 -27.58
N SER A 84 10.11 -5.39 -27.17
CA SER A 84 9.49 -4.62 -26.09
C SER A 84 9.84 -5.13 -24.69
N SER A 85 10.28 -6.38 -24.58
CA SER A 85 10.77 -6.96 -23.34
C SER A 85 11.86 -7.99 -23.60
N LEU A 86 12.58 -8.37 -22.54
CA LEU A 86 13.49 -9.53 -22.54
C LEU A 86 12.77 -10.86 -22.27
N GLN A 87 11.45 -10.83 -22.06
CA GLN A 87 10.68 -12.05 -21.83
C GLN A 87 10.65 -12.87 -23.11
N LEU A 88 11.10 -14.12 -23.01
CA LEU A 88 11.05 -15.07 -24.10
C LEU A 88 9.64 -15.67 -24.17
N PHE A 89 9.01 -15.55 -25.33
CA PHE A 89 7.81 -16.31 -25.66
C PHE A 89 8.22 -17.48 -26.53
N ASP A 90 7.95 -18.70 -26.07
CA ASP A 90 8.36 -19.93 -26.77
C ASP A 90 9.87 -19.98 -27.10
N GLY A 91 10.71 -19.49 -26.17
CA GLY A 91 12.16 -19.43 -26.33
C GLY A 91 12.70 -18.34 -27.25
N LEU A 92 11.83 -17.51 -27.84
CA LEU A 92 12.21 -16.42 -28.75
C LEU A 92 11.73 -15.05 -28.25
N LEU A 93 12.50 -14.01 -28.57
CA LEU A 93 12.04 -12.63 -28.42
C LEU A 93 11.06 -12.34 -29.56
N VAL A 94 9.84 -11.91 -29.21
CA VAL A 94 8.83 -11.55 -30.20
C VAL A 94 8.99 -10.06 -30.53
N PRO A 95 9.45 -9.72 -31.76
CA PRO A 95 9.63 -8.33 -32.13
C PRO A 95 8.27 -7.65 -32.31
N THR A 96 8.17 -6.44 -31.78
CA THR A 96 7.06 -5.52 -31.98
C THR A 96 7.39 -4.59 -33.14
N SER A 97 6.47 -4.46 -34.10
CA SER A 97 6.62 -3.58 -35.26
C SER A 97 5.57 -2.47 -35.22
N ILE A 98 6.02 -1.22 -35.20
CA ILE A 98 5.17 -0.03 -35.11
C ILE A 98 5.48 0.86 -36.31
N SER A 99 4.45 1.31 -37.00
CA SER A 99 4.61 2.16 -38.18
C SER A 99 4.28 3.61 -37.85
N GLY A 100 5.15 4.52 -38.28
CA GLY A 100 4.92 5.96 -38.23
C GLY A 100 3.90 6.44 -39.26
N VAL A 101 3.73 7.76 -39.27
CA VAL A 101 2.90 8.49 -40.23
C VAL A 101 3.54 8.44 -41.63
N VAL A 102 2.69 8.51 -42.65
CA VAL A 102 3.13 8.67 -44.04
C VAL A 102 3.42 10.16 -44.26
N SER A 103 4.66 10.51 -44.59
CA SER A 103 5.07 11.90 -44.87
C SER A 103 5.97 11.98 -46.08
N ASN A 104 5.97 13.14 -46.74
CA ASN A 104 6.93 13.49 -47.78
C ASN A 104 8.31 13.86 -47.20
N ASN A 105 8.37 14.10 -45.89
CA ASN A 105 9.61 14.31 -45.16
C ASN A 105 10.04 13.01 -44.46
N TYR A 106 11.21 12.51 -44.84
CA TYR A 106 11.78 11.29 -44.29
C TYR A 106 12.02 11.41 -42.77
N ASP A 107 12.57 12.53 -42.32
CA ASP A 107 12.90 12.74 -40.91
C ASP A 107 11.63 12.75 -40.05
N GLU A 108 10.56 13.36 -40.54
CA GLU A 108 9.26 13.38 -39.88
C GLU A 108 8.64 11.97 -39.79
N ALA A 109 8.74 11.17 -40.86
CA ALA A 109 8.21 9.81 -40.88
C ALA A 109 8.98 8.88 -39.92
N GLU A 110 10.31 9.01 -39.84
CA GLU A 110 11.15 8.26 -38.90
C GLU A 110 10.89 8.69 -37.45
N ASP A 111 10.84 9.99 -37.19
CA ASP A 111 10.60 10.57 -35.86
C ASP A 111 9.22 10.18 -35.34
N SER A 112 8.21 10.21 -36.22
CA SER A 112 6.86 9.73 -35.92
C SER A 112 6.82 8.25 -35.51
N ALA A 113 7.58 7.39 -36.20
CA ALA A 113 7.66 5.97 -35.86
C ALA A 113 8.35 5.78 -34.49
N ALA A 114 9.41 6.53 -34.22
CA ALA A 114 10.11 6.50 -32.94
C ALA A 114 9.22 6.96 -31.78
N ILE A 115 8.49 8.07 -31.94
CA ILE A 115 7.52 8.57 -30.95
C ILE A 115 6.45 7.51 -30.65
N ALA A 116 5.91 6.87 -31.68
CA ALA A 116 4.90 5.82 -31.50
C ALA A 116 5.45 4.62 -30.72
N ALA A 117 6.70 4.24 -30.96
CA ALA A 117 7.36 3.16 -30.23
C ALA A 117 7.69 3.51 -28.78
N ILE A 118 8.13 4.75 -28.51
CA ILE A 118 8.32 5.25 -27.15
C ILE A 118 7.00 5.17 -26.37
N ARG A 119 5.91 5.71 -26.94
CA ARG A 119 4.58 5.69 -26.29
C ARG A 119 4.09 4.27 -26.01
N PHE A 120 4.33 3.34 -26.92
CA PHE A 120 3.98 1.94 -26.71
C PHE A 120 4.73 1.33 -25.52
N MET A 121 6.04 1.57 -25.43
CA MET A 121 6.87 1.09 -24.32
C MET A 121 6.43 1.69 -22.98
N GLU A 122 6.10 2.99 -22.96
CA GLU A 122 5.59 3.68 -21.77
C GLU A 122 4.25 3.09 -21.29
N ASP A 123 3.31 2.84 -22.21
CA ASP A 123 2.01 2.26 -21.85
C ASP A 123 2.13 0.81 -21.37
N ALA A 124 2.95 0.00 -22.05
CA ALA A 124 3.22 -1.38 -21.66
C ALA A 124 3.83 -1.45 -20.25
N CYS A 125 4.89 -0.67 -20.00
CA CYS A 125 5.53 -0.57 -18.69
C CYS A 125 4.54 -0.08 -17.61
N GLY A 126 3.76 0.96 -17.93
CA GLY A 126 2.73 1.47 -17.04
C GLY A 126 1.70 0.41 -16.65
N LYS A 127 1.29 -0.44 -17.59
CA LYS A 127 0.36 -1.55 -17.33
C LYS A 127 0.97 -2.61 -16.42
N GLU A 128 2.19 -3.05 -16.70
CA GLU A 128 2.89 -4.07 -15.88
C GLU A 128 3.09 -3.59 -14.43
N ILE A 129 3.53 -2.35 -14.23
CA ILE A 129 3.70 -1.77 -12.89
C ILE A 129 2.37 -1.72 -12.14
N ARG A 130 1.29 -1.28 -12.80
CA ARG A 130 -0.06 -1.24 -12.21
C ARG A 130 -0.54 -2.64 -11.82
N ASP A 131 -0.38 -3.63 -12.69
CA ASP A 131 -0.83 -5.00 -12.45
C ASP A 131 -0.04 -5.65 -11.30
N TYR A 132 1.28 -5.48 -11.28
CA TYR A 132 2.13 -5.91 -10.16
C TYR A 132 1.70 -5.25 -8.84
N HIS A 133 1.49 -3.93 -8.86
CA HIS A 133 1.07 -3.20 -7.67
C HIS A 133 -0.31 -3.67 -7.17
N CYS A 134 -1.28 -3.82 -8.08
CA CYS A 134 -2.63 -4.29 -7.75
C CYS A 134 -2.62 -5.69 -7.11
N THR A 135 -1.91 -6.64 -7.73
CA THR A 135 -1.82 -8.01 -7.21
C THR A 135 -1.11 -8.08 -5.85
N HIS A 136 -0.03 -7.32 -5.68
CA HIS A 136 0.73 -7.30 -4.44
C HIS A 136 -0.06 -6.63 -3.29
N VAL A 137 -0.68 -5.47 -3.55
CA VAL A 137 -1.51 -4.76 -2.56
C VAL A 137 -2.69 -5.63 -2.14
N LYS A 138 -3.38 -6.28 -3.07
CA LYS A 138 -4.51 -7.16 -2.76
C LYS A 138 -4.07 -8.37 -1.92
N LYS A 139 -2.90 -8.94 -2.20
CA LYS A 139 -2.33 -10.04 -1.39
C LYS A 139 -2.03 -9.56 0.04
N LEU A 140 -1.43 -8.39 0.18
CA LEU A 140 -1.12 -7.80 1.48
C LEU A 140 -2.39 -7.46 2.27
N GLU A 141 -3.39 -6.88 1.62
CA GLU A 141 -4.69 -6.58 2.22
C GLU A 141 -5.37 -7.84 2.77
N ASN A 142 -5.32 -8.94 2.00
CA ASN A 142 -5.86 -10.24 2.45
C ASN A 142 -5.12 -10.77 3.68
N GLN A 143 -3.78 -10.65 3.71
CA GLN A 143 -2.98 -11.06 4.87
C GLN A 143 -3.30 -10.22 6.11
N VAL A 144 -3.38 -8.89 5.96
CA VAL A 144 -3.74 -7.98 7.05
C VAL A 144 -5.16 -8.30 7.56
N THR A 145 -6.11 -8.48 6.66
CA THR A 145 -7.50 -8.82 7.01
C THR A 145 -7.57 -10.13 7.79
N HIS A 146 -6.79 -11.15 7.40
CA HIS A 146 -6.70 -12.41 8.12
C HIS A 146 -6.12 -12.24 9.53
N LEU A 147 -5.02 -11.50 9.67
CA LEU A 147 -4.40 -11.21 10.96
C LEU A 147 -5.34 -10.43 11.89
N VAL A 148 -6.06 -9.44 11.36
CA VAL A 148 -7.06 -8.67 12.12
C VAL A 148 -8.18 -9.59 12.63
N LYS A 149 -8.69 -10.50 11.79
CA LYS A 149 -9.70 -11.50 12.22
C LYS A 149 -9.18 -12.39 13.36
N LEU A 150 -7.95 -12.89 13.24
CA LEU A 150 -7.32 -13.69 14.30
C LEU A 150 -7.18 -12.89 15.60
N LEU A 151 -6.73 -11.64 15.51
CA LEU A 151 -6.54 -10.77 16.67
C LEU A 151 -7.87 -10.44 17.38
N VAL A 152 -8.93 -10.18 16.61
CA VAL A 152 -10.27 -9.97 17.17
C VAL A 152 -10.78 -11.23 17.89
N ALA A 153 -10.58 -12.41 17.29
CA ALA A 153 -10.96 -13.68 17.90
C ALA A 153 -10.19 -13.94 19.21
N ALA A 154 -8.87 -13.73 19.20
CA ALA A 154 -8.00 -13.86 20.37
C ALA A 154 -8.39 -12.86 21.48
N ASN A 155 -8.68 -11.61 21.15
CA ASN A 155 -9.14 -10.63 22.13
C ASN A 155 -10.45 -11.05 22.81
N LYS A 156 -11.37 -11.69 22.07
CA LYS A 156 -12.63 -12.20 22.63
C LYS A 156 -12.37 -13.37 23.60
N THR A 157 -11.41 -14.26 23.30
CA THR A 157 -11.06 -15.37 24.19
C THR A 157 -10.36 -14.87 25.45
N ILE A 158 -9.40 -13.94 25.33
CA ILE A 158 -8.71 -13.32 26.46
C ILE A 158 -9.70 -12.64 27.40
N LYS A 159 -10.68 -11.88 26.88
CA LYS A 159 -11.73 -11.25 27.70
C LYS A 159 -12.54 -12.27 28.50
N LYS A 160 -12.87 -13.44 27.91
CA LYS A 160 -13.59 -14.52 28.62
C LYS A 160 -12.73 -15.13 29.73
N VAL A 161 -11.47 -15.42 29.43
CA VAL A 161 -10.51 -15.99 30.40
C VAL A 161 -10.31 -15.03 31.57
N ARG A 162 -10.12 -13.73 31.31
CA ARG A 162 -10.00 -12.70 32.36
C ARG A 162 -11.22 -12.65 33.28
N LYS A 163 -12.44 -12.71 32.71
CA LYS A 163 -13.67 -12.79 33.52
C LYS A 163 -13.71 -14.06 34.37
N GLY A 164 -13.34 -15.22 33.81
CA GLY A 164 -13.27 -16.48 34.54
C GLY A 164 -12.32 -16.41 35.74
N TRP A 165 -11.13 -15.85 35.55
CA TRP A 165 -10.16 -15.63 36.64
C TRP A 165 -10.67 -14.67 37.71
N TYR A 166 -11.31 -13.57 37.31
CA TYR A 166 -11.90 -12.63 38.27
C TYR A 166 -12.92 -13.31 39.19
N TYR A 167 -13.83 -14.13 38.64
CA TYR A 167 -14.79 -14.87 39.46
C TYR A 167 -14.11 -15.92 40.35
N ALA A 168 -13.12 -16.66 39.83
CA ALA A 168 -12.39 -17.65 40.62
C ALA A 168 -11.71 -17.03 41.85
N VAL A 169 -11.02 -15.89 41.68
CA VAL A 169 -10.38 -15.15 42.77
C VAL A 169 -11.41 -14.69 43.81
N ARG A 170 -12.57 -14.18 43.35
CA ARG A 170 -13.65 -13.73 44.25
C ARG A 170 -14.23 -14.88 45.08
N TYR A 171 -14.45 -16.06 44.48
CA TYR A 171 -14.90 -17.24 45.22
C TYR A 171 -13.87 -17.72 46.24
N MET A 172 -12.59 -17.75 45.87
CA MET A 172 -11.51 -18.14 46.79
C MET A 172 -11.44 -17.18 48.00
N SER A 173 -11.55 -15.87 47.76
CA SER A 173 -11.60 -14.88 48.84
C SER A 173 -12.79 -15.12 49.78
N SER A 174 -13.98 -15.38 49.22
CA SER A 174 -15.19 -15.63 50.02
C SER A 174 -15.06 -16.89 50.87
N TYR A 175 -14.53 -17.99 50.30
CA TYR A 175 -14.27 -19.21 51.07
C TYR A 175 -13.24 -18.99 52.18
N SER A 176 -12.17 -18.24 51.90
CA SER A 176 -11.17 -17.89 52.92
C SER A 176 -11.80 -17.13 54.09
N THR A 177 -12.58 -16.08 53.80
CA THR A 177 -13.31 -15.32 54.83
C THR A 177 -14.30 -16.21 55.59
N GLN A 178 -15.01 -17.10 54.90
CA GLN A 178 -15.94 -18.03 55.54
C GLN A 178 -15.23 -19.00 56.49
N ILE A 179 -14.07 -19.55 56.10
CA ILE A 179 -13.23 -20.40 56.94
C ILE A 179 -12.72 -19.62 58.16
N GLN A 180 -12.23 -18.38 57.97
CA GLN A 180 -11.76 -17.53 59.06
C GLN A 180 -12.88 -17.22 60.06
N ASN A 181 -14.04 -16.77 59.58
CA ASN A 181 -15.17 -16.41 60.44
C ASN A 181 -15.74 -17.61 61.19
N THR A 182 -15.87 -18.77 60.53
CA THR A 182 -16.34 -20.00 61.21
C THR A 182 -15.34 -20.51 62.23
N THR A 183 -14.04 -20.40 61.96
CA THR A 183 -12.98 -20.76 62.92
C THR A 183 -13.01 -19.83 64.13
N ALA A 184 -13.13 -18.52 63.93
CA ALA A 184 -13.23 -17.52 64.99
C ALA A 184 -14.49 -17.72 65.87
N ALA A 185 -15.66 -17.89 65.25
CA ALA A 185 -16.93 -18.09 65.97
C ALA A 185 -16.95 -19.37 66.82
N ARG A 186 -16.28 -20.44 66.38
CA ARG A 186 -16.20 -21.69 67.13
C ARG A 186 -15.20 -21.67 68.28
N ARG A 187 -14.06 -20.97 68.10
CA ARG A 187 -13.12 -20.67 69.21
C ARG A 187 -13.84 -19.89 70.33
N LEU A 188 -14.67 -18.92 69.97
CA LEU A 188 -15.49 -18.18 70.92
C LEU A 188 -16.53 -19.05 71.66
N LYS A 189 -16.94 -20.17 71.07
CA LYS A 189 -17.87 -21.15 71.67
C LYS A 189 -17.18 -22.31 72.42
N GLY A 190 -15.85 -22.35 72.49
CA GLY A 190 -15.11 -23.45 73.13
C GLY A 190 -15.21 -24.80 72.40
N GLN A 191 -15.57 -24.80 71.10
CA GLN A 191 -15.65 -26.02 70.27
C GLN A 191 -14.50 -26.06 69.26
N ASP A 192 -13.47 -26.87 69.53
CA ASP A 192 -12.25 -26.92 68.70
C ASP A 192 -12.34 -27.82 67.46
N ASN A 193 -13.39 -28.64 67.32
CA ASN A 193 -13.53 -29.55 66.19
C ASN A 193 -14.03 -28.83 64.92
N THR A 194 -13.08 -28.36 64.10
CA THR A 194 -13.32 -27.70 62.79
C THR A 194 -13.32 -28.67 61.60
N LYS A 195 -13.06 -29.96 61.84
CA LYS A 195 -12.68 -30.95 60.82
C LYS A 195 -13.69 -31.11 59.69
N GLY A 196 -14.99 -31.18 60.00
CA GLY A 196 -16.04 -31.43 59.00
C GLY A 196 -16.26 -30.28 58.01
N ALA A 197 -16.35 -29.04 58.50
CA ALA A 197 -16.57 -27.86 57.67
C ALA A 197 -15.32 -27.51 56.84
N MET A 198 -14.13 -27.63 57.44
CA MET A 198 -12.87 -27.47 56.72
C MET A 198 -12.74 -28.52 55.61
N LYS A 199 -13.11 -29.78 55.84
CA LYS A 199 -13.02 -30.84 54.84
C LYS A 199 -13.82 -30.53 53.57
N THR A 200 -15.04 -29.99 53.71
CA THR A 200 -15.88 -29.64 52.55
C THR A 200 -15.32 -28.45 51.77
N ALA A 201 -14.85 -27.40 52.47
CA ALA A 201 -14.24 -26.23 51.84
C ALA A 201 -12.87 -26.55 51.20
N LEU A 202 -12.08 -27.46 51.79
CA LEU A 202 -10.83 -27.95 51.22
C LEU A 202 -11.10 -28.79 49.96
N ALA A 203 -12.16 -29.59 49.96
CA ALA A 203 -12.55 -30.39 48.80
C ALA A 203 -13.03 -29.52 47.63
N SER A 204 -13.77 -28.44 47.89
CA SER A 204 -14.21 -27.51 46.84
C SER A 204 -13.04 -26.72 46.25
N THR A 205 -12.13 -26.20 47.07
CA THR A 205 -10.90 -25.54 46.62
C THR A 205 -9.98 -26.49 45.85
N GLY A 206 -9.81 -27.74 46.31
CA GLY A 206 -9.04 -28.75 45.59
C GLY A 206 -9.61 -29.09 44.21
N LYS A 207 -10.94 -29.18 44.08
CA LYS A 207 -11.61 -29.36 42.77
C LYS A 207 -11.38 -28.18 41.84
N LEU A 208 -11.46 -26.95 42.37
CA LEU A 208 -11.21 -25.74 41.59
C LEU A 208 -9.75 -25.66 41.12
N ALA A 209 -8.79 -25.94 41.99
CA ALA A 209 -7.36 -25.94 41.67
C ALA A 209 -7.03 -26.94 40.54
N LYS A 210 -7.59 -28.16 40.58
CA LYS A 210 -7.45 -29.14 39.49
C LYS A 210 -7.99 -28.63 38.16
N ARG A 211 -9.17 -27.98 38.17
CA ARG A 211 -9.76 -27.37 36.97
C ARG A 211 -8.89 -26.26 36.40
N LEU A 212 -8.36 -25.38 37.25
CA LEU A 212 -7.49 -24.29 36.83
C LEU A 212 -6.18 -24.82 36.23
N ARG A 213 -5.60 -25.87 36.84
CA ARG A 213 -4.39 -26.53 36.31
C ARG A 213 -4.62 -27.14 34.93
N TYR A 214 -5.76 -27.81 34.71
CA TYR A 214 -6.13 -28.35 33.40
C TYR A 214 -6.29 -27.25 32.35
N ILE A 215 -6.93 -26.13 32.71
CA ILE A 215 -7.08 -24.98 31.82
C ILE A 215 -5.70 -24.41 31.45
N GLY A 216 -4.82 -24.22 32.44
CA GLY A 216 -3.44 -23.75 32.24
C GLY A 216 -2.64 -24.62 31.27
N MET A 217 -2.58 -25.93 31.51
CA MET A 217 -1.89 -26.87 30.61
C MET A 217 -2.46 -26.84 29.19
N LYS A 218 -3.79 -26.79 29.05
CA LYS A 218 -4.44 -26.76 27.73
C LYS A 218 -4.18 -25.45 26.98
N SER A 219 -3.96 -24.34 27.68
CA SER A 219 -3.52 -23.09 27.07
C SER A 219 -2.05 -23.13 26.65
N GLU A 220 -1.16 -23.71 27.45
CA GLU A 220 0.25 -23.91 27.10
C GLU A 220 0.41 -24.80 25.86
N GLN A 221 -0.29 -25.94 25.84
CA GLN A 221 -0.27 -26.86 24.70
C GLN A 221 -0.77 -26.19 23.40
N ARG A 222 -1.76 -25.29 23.53
CA ARG A 222 -2.25 -24.52 22.37
C ARG A 222 -1.21 -23.51 21.89
N LEU A 223 -0.48 -22.86 22.79
CA LEU A 223 0.61 -21.94 22.43
C LEU A 223 1.71 -22.67 21.67
N GLU A 224 2.20 -23.80 22.19
CA GLU A 224 3.24 -24.62 21.54
C GLU A 224 2.85 -25.04 20.11
N THR A 225 1.58 -25.40 19.87
CA THR A 225 1.12 -25.73 18.51
C THR A 225 1.07 -24.53 17.56
N THR A 226 0.94 -23.30 18.08
CA THR A 226 0.88 -22.10 17.23
C THR A 226 2.26 -21.62 16.80
N ASP A 227 3.29 -21.83 17.64
CA ASP A 227 4.69 -21.51 17.29
C ASP A 227 5.24 -22.42 16.18
N SER A 228 4.62 -23.59 15.96
CA SER A 228 4.99 -24.52 14.88
C SER A 228 4.38 -24.21 13.50
N ILE A 229 3.51 -23.18 13.42
CA ILE A 229 2.78 -22.80 12.19
C ILE A 229 3.42 -21.57 11.50
N TRP A 230 4.39 -20.94 12.15
CA TRP A 230 5.24 -19.89 11.58
C TRP A 230 6.57 -20.47 11.08
#